data_AF-A0A7V3WET7-F1
#
_entry.id   AF-A0A7V3WET7-F1
#
_cell.length_a   1.000
_cell.length_b   1.000
_cell.length_c   1.000
_cell.angle_alpha   90.00
_cell.angle_beta   90.00
_cell.angle_gamma   90.00
#
_symmetry.space_group_name_H-M   'P 1'
#
loop_
_entity.id
_entity.type
_entity.pdbx_description
1 polymer ?
#
loop_
_entity_poly.entity_id
_entity_poly.type
_entity_poly.pdbx_seq_one_letter_code
_entity_poly.pdbx_strand_id
1 'polypeptide(L)'
;MTTQPLTLCIALLTVSAAAMQQIPADIPPNKEVRTEGFELWRAERTIPDIGFPDLLPLVCDAGDMPGYALLLPPAPPEGRKDIVGPGEYTHTRLQIGYRYGQISREWFSLSALQAYHSGAVQLLSRMRNEWVQVEVRLYPQPARQLGQTFAKIQRSSSARLRRGTPSGHWLGEENFYLPDNRGGGTVWFVYDRATVHVVASLSLRLAEAIAHSLLYRLLMHPKQVVMPVAVPHIAVEGRLLPQAGLTMLGNVVVAPTSVLRPFGVQAQVTRTSELWAVTLRRGDRWVQVEAFGWRARTSQGEIALERPVFPYSGDLVVPLRQVAEALGLTVQVQ
;
A
#
# COMPACT_ATOMS: atom_id res chain seq x y z
N MET A 1 30.50 17.01 26.86
CA MET A 1 29.43 17.20 25.87
C MET A 1 29.97 16.80 24.52
N THR A 2 29.64 15.59 24.07
CA THR A 2 30.04 15.05 22.77
C THR A 2 28.81 14.38 22.16
N THR A 3 28.04 15.16 21.42
CA THR A 3 26.91 14.67 20.62
C THR A 3 27.48 14.05 19.35
N GLN A 4 27.59 12.73 19.31
CA GLN A 4 27.78 12.00 18.05
C GLN A 4 26.42 11.95 17.31
N PRO A 5 26.36 12.30 16.02
CA PRO A 5 25.18 12.05 15.23
C PRO A 5 25.10 10.53 15.00
N LEU A 6 24.06 9.90 15.58
CA LEU A 6 23.68 8.53 15.26
C LEU A 6 23.15 8.51 13.81
N THR A 7 24.04 8.20 12.88
CA THR A 7 23.70 7.92 11.49
C THR A 7 22.87 6.63 11.46
N LEU A 8 21.56 6.77 11.29
CA LEU A 8 20.63 5.66 11.15
C LEU A 8 20.82 5.03 9.76
N CYS A 9 21.67 4.01 9.66
CA CYS A 9 21.81 3.21 8.44
C CYS A 9 20.58 2.32 8.27
N ILE A 10 19.54 2.83 7.60
CA ILE A 10 18.40 2.03 7.15
C ILE A 10 18.88 1.20 5.95
N ALA A 11 19.16 -0.08 6.17
CA ALA A 11 19.38 -1.01 5.07
C ALA A 11 18.06 -1.17 4.28
N LEU A 12 17.99 -0.49 3.13
CA LEU A 12 16.92 -0.62 2.13
C LEU A 12 17.07 -1.95 1.36
N LEU A 13 16.88 -3.07 2.03
CA LEU A 13 16.62 -4.34 1.36
C LEU A 13 15.12 -4.46 1.09
N THR A 14 14.76 -4.97 -0.08
CA THR A 14 13.37 -5.26 -0.45
C THR A 14 12.81 -6.28 0.54
N VAL A 15 12.03 -5.80 1.51
CA VAL A 15 11.53 -6.59 2.64
C VAL A 15 10.73 -7.79 2.15
N SER A 16 10.09 -7.78 0.98
CA SER A 16 9.37 -8.96 0.45
C SER A 16 10.25 -10.20 0.25
N ALA A 17 11.45 -10.08 -0.34
CA ALA A 17 12.32 -11.24 -0.58
C ALA A 17 12.97 -11.76 0.72
N ALA A 18 13.40 -10.84 1.59
CA ALA A 18 13.93 -11.18 2.92
C ALA A 18 12.84 -11.73 3.86
N ALA A 19 11.61 -11.20 3.80
CA ALA A 19 10.47 -11.68 4.58
C ALA A 19 10.02 -13.08 4.14
N MET A 20 10.09 -13.40 2.85
CA MET A 20 9.83 -14.77 2.37
C MET A 20 10.82 -15.79 2.95
N GLN A 21 12.08 -15.39 3.19
CA GLN A 21 13.09 -16.25 3.84
C GLN A 21 12.81 -16.43 5.35
N GLN A 22 12.09 -15.50 5.98
CA GLN A 22 11.68 -15.58 7.40
C GLN A 22 10.38 -16.39 7.63
N ILE A 23 9.67 -16.68 6.52
CA ILE A 23 8.69 -17.73 6.27
C ILE A 23 8.98 -19.17 6.77
N PRO A 24 8.62 -19.68 7.96
CA PRO A 24 8.86 -21.10 8.24
C PRO A 24 8.06 -21.95 7.25
N ALA A 25 8.73 -22.92 6.60
CA ALA A 25 8.10 -23.79 5.61
C ALA A 25 6.93 -24.60 6.23
N ASP A 26 7.10 -25.00 7.48
CA ASP A 26 6.11 -25.77 8.25
C ASP A 26 5.57 -24.95 9.42
N ILE A 27 4.35 -24.42 9.23
CA ILE A 27 3.60 -23.75 10.31
C ILE A 27 2.56 -24.74 10.82
N PRO A 28 2.68 -25.23 12.06
CA PRO A 28 1.76 -26.21 12.61
C PRO A 28 0.33 -25.65 12.67
N PRO A 29 -0.69 -26.48 12.36
CA PRO A 29 -2.07 -26.04 12.41
C PRO A 29 -2.48 -25.65 13.83
N ASN A 30 -3.34 -24.65 13.93
CA ASN A 30 -3.87 -24.05 15.15
C ASN A 30 -2.80 -23.55 16.15
N LYS A 31 -1.59 -23.27 15.66
CA LYS A 31 -0.52 -22.64 16.45
C LYS A 31 -0.13 -21.29 15.86
N GLU A 32 0.08 -20.35 16.77
CA GLU A 32 0.67 -19.06 16.45
C GLU A 32 2.19 -19.21 16.43
N VAL A 33 2.83 -18.78 15.34
CA VAL A 33 4.27 -18.72 15.20
C VAL A 33 4.68 -17.27 15.08
N ARG A 34 5.53 -16.81 15.99
CA ARG A 34 6.13 -15.47 15.94
C ARG A 34 7.56 -15.58 15.44
N THR A 35 7.89 -14.79 14.42
CA THR A 35 9.26 -14.56 13.96
C THR A 35 9.51 -13.05 13.97
N GLU A 36 10.75 -12.59 13.82
CA GLU A 36 11.11 -11.16 13.95
C GLU A 36 10.17 -10.23 13.16
N GLY A 37 9.25 -9.55 13.86
CA GLY A 37 8.28 -8.63 13.24
C GLY A 37 7.06 -9.27 12.57
N PHE A 38 6.96 -10.61 12.57
CA PHE A 38 5.86 -11.38 11.98
C PHE A 38 5.09 -12.21 13.01
N GLU A 39 3.79 -12.29 12.82
CA GLU A 39 2.93 -13.27 13.49
C GLU A 39 2.17 -14.04 12.42
N LEU A 40 2.32 -15.36 12.48
CA LEU A 40 1.80 -16.29 11.50
C LEU A 40 0.83 -17.23 12.20
N TRP A 41 -0.37 -17.39 11.63
CA TRP A 41 -1.36 -18.32 12.15
C TRP A 41 -2.04 -19.07 11.01
N ARG A 42 -2.13 -20.40 11.16
CA ARG A 42 -2.80 -21.28 10.19
C ARG A 42 -3.83 -22.13 10.93
N ALA A 43 -5.08 -22.09 10.51
CA ALA A 43 -6.10 -23.03 10.98
C ALA A 43 -5.85 -24.43 10.42
N GLU A 44 -6.37 -25.45 11.09
CA GLU A 44 -6.39 -26.83 10.57
C GLU A 44 -7.13 -26.96 9.24
N ARG A 45 -8.28 -26.28 9.10
CA ARG A 45 -8.99 -26.14 7.84
C ARG A 45 -8.75 -24.74 7.27
N THR A 46 -8.22 -24.67 6.06
CA THR A 46 -7.93 -23.42 5.37
C THR A 46 -8.81 -23.24 4.15
N ILE A 47 -8.94 -21.99 3.69
CA ILE A 47 -9.40 -21.73 2.32
C ILE A 47 -8.45 -22.41 1.32
N PRO A 48 -8.96 -22.90 0.17
CA PRO A 48 -8.12 -23.48 -0.86
C PRO A 48 -7.28 -22.38 -1.56
N ASP A 49 -6.16 -22.80 -2.15
CA ASP A 49 -5.37 -22.06 -3.15
C ASP A 49 -4.62 -20.79 -2.68
N ILE A 50 -4.75 -20.41 -1.40
CA ILE A 50 -4.04 -19.26 -0.80
C ILE A 50 -3.09 -19.74 0.30
N GLY A 51 -1.81 -19.45 0.12
CA GLY A 51 -0.74 -19.58 1.11
C GLY A 51 -0.24 -18.23 1.62
N PHE A 52 0.68 -18.25 2.59
CA PHE A 52 1.28 -17.03 3.13
C PHE A 52 2.06 -16.22 2.06
N PRO A 53 2.80 -16.84 1.13
CA PRO A 53 3.44 -16.13 0.04
C PRO A 53 2.46 -15.39 -0.89
N ASP A 54 1.20 -15.83 -0.97
CA ASP A 54 0.16 -15.19 -1.78
C ASP A 54 -0.46 -13.97 -1.07
N LEU A 55 -0.27 -13.84 0.24
CA LEU A 55 -0.79 -12.72 1.02
C LEU A 55 0.21 -11.56 1.07
N LEU A 56 1.52 -11.84 1.09
CA LEU A 56 2.58 -10.83 1.19
C LEU A 56 2.49 -9.72 0.12
N PRO A 57 2.29 -10.01 -1.17
CA PRO A 57 2.28 -8.98 -2.22
C PRO A 57 1.07 -8.04 -2.14
N LEU A 58 0.05 -8.39 -1.36
CA LEU A 58 -1.20 -7.65 -1.26
C LEU A 58 -1.08 -6.35 -0.44
N VAL A 59 0.03 -6.14 0.27
CA VAL A 59 0.30 -4.89 1.00
C VAL A 59 1.59 -4.23 0.49
N CYS A 60 1.76 -2.94 0.77
CA CYS A 60 2.99 -2.24 0.47
C CYS A 60 4.20 -2.87 1.18
N ASP A 61 5.37 -2.78 0.57
CA ASP A 61 6.61 -3.12 1.27
C ASP A 61 7.03 -2.02 2.27
N ALA A 62 7.96 -2.33 3.16
CA ALA A 62 8.49 -1.35 4.11
C ALA A 62 9.08 -0.11 3.40
N GLY A 63 9.80 -0.33 2.30
CA GLY A 63 10.40 0.74 1.49
C GLY A 63 9.43 1.42 0.52
N ASP A 64 8.17 0.98 0.44
CA ASP A 64 7.15 1.54 -0.45
C ASP A 64 6.36 2.68 0.21
N MET A 65 6.70 3.06 1.45
CA MET A 65 5.93 4.01 2.25
C MET A 65 6.77 5.23 2.67
N PRO A 66 7.00 6.22 1.78
CA PRO A 66 7.79 7.40 2.12
C PRO A 66 7.21 8.15 3.33
N GLY A 67 8.08 8.54 4.26
CA GLY A 67 7.73 9.18 5.52
C GLY A 67 7.29 8.21 6.62
N TYR A 68 7.26 6.91 6.34
CA TYR A 68 6.87 5.87 7.28
C TYR A 68 7.85 4.68 7.26
N ALA A 69 7.97 3.98 8.37
CA ALA A 69 8.70 2.71 8.43
C ALA A 69 8.04 1.72 9.39
N LEU A 70 8.45 0.47 9.29
CA LEU A 70 8.06 -0.56 10.25
C LEU A 70 8.81 -0.31 11.56
N LEU A 71 8.14 -0.50 12.69
CA LEU A 71 8.83 -0.53 13.97
C LEU A 71 9.65 -1.82 14.06
N LEU A 72 10.97 -1.66 14.09
CA LEU A 72 11.93 -2.71 14.37
C LEU A 72 12.49 -2.41 15.76
N PRO A 73 11.99 -3.07 16.83
CA PRO A 73 12.36 -2.69 18.18
C PRO A 73 13.86 -2.96 18.40
N PRO A 74 14.64 -1.96 18.86
CA PRO A 74 16.03 -2.18 19.20
C PRO A 74 16.14 -3.04 20.47
N ALA A 75 17.32 -3.62 20.72
CA ALA A 75 17.62 -4.13 22.05
C ALA A 75 17.45 -2.97 23.07
N PRO A 76 16.62 -3.12 24.11
CA PRO A 76 16.40 -2.06 25.07
C PRO A 76 17.71 -1.71 25.79
N PRO A 77 18.02 -0.42 26.02
CA PRO A 77 19.14 -0.05 26.90
C PRO A 77 18.96 -0.71 28.27
N GLU A 78 20.07 -1.07 28.93
CA GLU A 78 20.03 -1.66 30.27
C GLU A 78 19.15 -0.81 31.21
N GLY A 79 18.15 -1.46 31.83
CA GLY A 79 17.23 -0.83 32.78
C GLY A 79 15.96 -0.21 32.18
N ARG A 80 15.80 -0.13 30.85
CA ARG A 80 14.58 0.37 30.18
C ARG A 80 13.58 -0.76 29.90
N LYS A 81 12.60 -0.95 30.80
CA LYS A 81 11.52 -1.96 30.67
C LYS A 81 10.30 -1.47 29.89
N ASP A 82 10.27 -0.19 29.53
CA ASP A 82 9.20 0.49 28.81
C ASP A 82 9.34 0.37 27.28
N ILE A 83 10.50 -0.07 26.79
CA ILE A 83 10.74 -0.35 25.37
C ILE A 83 10.39 -1.80 25.09
N VAL A 84 9.54 -2.01 24.09
CA VAL A 84 9.26 -3.33 23.51
C VAL A 84 10.56 -3.94 23.00
N GLY A 85 10.92 -5.11 23.50
CA GLY A 85 12.14 -5.81 23.12
C GLY A 85 12.08 -6.39 21.69
N PRO A 86 13.24 -6.79 21.13
CA PRO A 86 13.28 -7.55 19.88
C PRO A 86 12.41 -8.82 20.00
N GLY A 87 11.56 -9.05 19.00
CA GLY A 87 10.64 -10.21 18.98
C GLY A 87 9.35 -10.05 19.79
N GLU A 88 9.19 -8.97 20.56
CA GLU A 88 7.95 -8.69 21.32
C GLU A 88 6.91 -7.92 20.50
N TYR A 89 7.33 -7.23 19.43
CA TYR A 89 6.45 -6.51 18.51
C TYR A 89 6.26 -7.23 17.18
N THR A 90 5.04 -7.22 16.69
CA THR A 90 4.67 -7.69 15.36
C THR A 90 4.16 -6.53 14.53
N HIS A 91 4.83 -6.22 13.43
CA HIS A 91 4.35 -5.24 12.46
C HIS A 91 3.55 -5.88 11.32
N THR A 92 3.74 -7.19 11.03
CA THR A 92 3.00 -7.92 9.99
C THR A 92 2.30 -9.15 10.59
N ARG A 93 0.99 -9.23 10.40
CA ARG A 93 0.18 -10.40 10.77
C ARG A 93 -0.30 -11.12 9.52
N LEU A 94 -0.15 -12.43 9.49
CA LEU A 94 -0.57 -13.30 8.42
C LEU A 94 -1.44 -14.42 9.00
N GLN A 95 -2.66 -14.54 8.54
CA GLN A 95 -3.62 -15.52 9.03
C GLN A 95 -4.24 -16.27 7.85
N ILE A 96 -4.26 -17.59 7.91
CA ILE A 96 -5.00 -18.43 6.95
C ILE A 96 -5.99 -19.26 7.75
N GLY A 97 -7.27 -18.92 7.62
CA GLY A 97 -8.38 -19.67 8.21
C GLY A 97 -9.29 -20.29 7.17
N TYR A 98 -10.34 -20.98 7.63
CA TYR A 98 -11.38 -21.53 6.77
C TYR A 98 -12.32 -20.45 6.19
N ARG A 99 -12.41 -19.28 6.82
CA ARG A 99 -13.27 -18.17 6.38
C ARG A 99 -12.57 -17.24 5.40
N TYR A 100 -11.28 -16.99 5.63
CA TYR A 100 -10.48 -16.07 4.82
C TYR A 100 -8.99 -16.29 5.07
N GLY A 101 -8.18 -15.87 4.10
CA GLY A 101 -6.77 -15.50 4.29
C GLY A 101 -6.69 -14.00 4.60
N GLN A 102 -5.79 -13.58 5.47
CA GLN A 102 -5.63 -12.20 5.91
C GLN A 102 -4.16 -11.83 6.01
N ILE A 103 -3.85 -10.62 5.57
CA ILE A 103 -2.64 -9.91 5.92
C ILE A 103 -2.99 -8.56 6.55
N SER A 104 -2.31 -8.20 7.62
CA SER A 104 -2.33 -6.85 8.15
C SER A 104 -0.92 -6.35 8.41
N ARG A 105 -0.67 -5.06 8.17
CA ARG A 105 0.64 -4.43 8.40
C ARG A 105 0.50 -3.03 8.97
N GLU A 106 1.41 -2.68 9.88
CA GLU A 106 1.46 -1.38 10.56
C GLU A 106 2.78 -0.67 10.26
N TRP A 107 2.69 0.60 9.87
CA TRP A 107 3.83 1.51 9.72
C TRP A 107 3.64 2.72 10.62
N PHE A 108 4.74 3.30 11.08
CA PHE A 108 4.75 4.52 11.89
C PHE A 108 5.51 5.62 11.15
N SER A 109 5.11 6.87 11.36
CA SER A 109 5.85 8.00 10.85
C SER A 109 7.30 7.97 11.34
N LEU A 110 8.22 8.50 10.54
CA LEU A 110 9.62 8.60 10.94
C LEU A 110 9.78 9.42 12.24
N SER A 111 8.96 10.46 12.42
CA SER A 111 8.89 11.27 13.65
C SER A 111 8.47 10.44 14.86
N ALA A 112 7.43 9.62 14.75
CA ALA A 112 6.98 8.78 15.85
C ALA A 112 8.01 7.70 16.23
N LEU A 113 8.67 7.11 15.23
CA LEU A 113 9.76 6.15 15.45
C LEU A 113 10.95 6.81 16.16
N GLN A 114 11.35 8.00 15.70
CA GLN A 114 12.42 8.75 16.34
C GLN A 114 12.09 9.09 17.80
N ALA A 115 10.87 9.57 18.06
CA ALA A 115 10.41 9.89 19.40
C ALA A 115 10.34 8.65 20.33
N TYR A 116 9.97 7.50 19.78
CA TYR A 116 9.96 6.24 20.52
C TYR A 116 11.38 5.76 20.86
N HIS A 117 12.28 5.74 19.87
CA HIS A 117 13.67 5.33 20.07
C HIS A 117 14.45 6.29 20.99
N SER A 118 14.14 7.58 20.97
CA SER A 118 14.71 8.55 21.90
C SER A 118 14.11 8.46 23.31
N GLY A 119 13.04 7.68 23.50
CA GLY A 119 12.32 7.57 24.76
C GLY A 119 11.42 8.75 25.11
N ALA A 120 11.18 9.68 24.18
CA ALA A 120 10.19 10.74 24.34
C ALA A 120 8.76 10.20 24.34
N VAL A 121 8.53 9.07 23.66
CA VAL A 121 7.30 8.28 23.71
C VAL A 121 7.62 6.87 24.20
N GLN A 122 6.90 6.40 25.21
CA GLN A 122 7.14 5.08 25.82
C GLN A 122 6.02 4.06 25.52
N LEU A 123 4.86 4.52 25.05
CA LEU A 123 3.70 3.66 24.80
C LEU A 123 3.43 3.54 23.30
N LEU A 124 3.35 2.30 22.79
CA LEU A 124 2.94 2.02 21.41
C LEU A 124 1.61 2.70 21.05
N SER A 125 0.66 2.74 21.99
CA SER A 125 -0.63 3.40 21.79
C SER A 125 -0.50 4.88 21.43
N ARG A 126 0.55 5.56 21.88
CA ARG A 126 0.84 6.96 21.51
C ARG A 126 1.51 7.08 20.15
N MET A 127 2.33 6.11 19.75
CA MET A 127 2.88 6.09 18.39
C MET A 127 1.79 5.96 17.33
N ARG A 128 0.69 5.26 17.65
CA ARG A 128 -0.50 5.11 16.77
C ARG A 128 -1.22 6.43 16.47
N ASN A 129 -0.82 7.55 17.09
CA ASN A 129 -1.24 8.87 16.68
C ASN A 129 -0.70 9.26 15.30
N GLU A 130 0.39 8.63 14.84
CA GLU A 130 1.04 8.90 13.56
C GLU A 130 1.37 7.58 12.82
N TRP A 131 0.37 6.69 12.71
CA TRP A 131 0.53 5.41 12.03
C TRP A 131 -0.29 5.30 10.74
N VAL A 132 0.07 4.29 9.96
CA VAL A 132 -0.75 3.70 8.90
C VAL A 132 -0.94 2.23 9.23
N GLN A 133 -2.17 1.74 9.14
CA GLN A 133 -2.48 0.32 9.24
C GLN A 133 -3.23 -0.11 7.98
N VAL A 134 -2.81 -1.23 7.40
CA VAL A 134 -3.51 -1.89 6.28
C VAL A 134 -3.96 -3.26 6.72
N GLU A 135 -5.17 -3.65 6.34
CA GLU A 135 -5.66 -5.02 6.41
C GLU A 135 -6.30 -5.41 5.07
N VAL A 136 -5.91 -6.57 4.54
CA VAL A 136 -6.50 -7.19 3.35
C VAL A 136 -6.98 -8.59 3.75
N ARG A 137 -8.24 -8.91 3.42
CA ARG A 137 -8.81 -10.25 3.59
C ARG A 137 -9.28 -10.80 2.25
N LEU A 138 -8.95 -12.07 1.98
CA LEU A 138 -9.40 -12.83 0.82
C LEU A 138 -10.33 -13.95 1.27
N TYR A 139 -11.53 -13.99 0.72
CA TYR A 139 -12.58 -14.96 1.03
C TYR A 139 -12.65 -16.07 -0.03
N PRO A 140 -13.25 -17.24 0.28
CA PRO A 140 -13.42 -18.32 -0.69
C PRO A 140 -14.48 -18.03 -1.77
N GLN A 141 -15.31 -17.01 -1.58
CA GLN A 141 -16.37 -16.57 -2.48
C GLN A 141 -16.48 -15.04 -2.43
N PRO A 142 -17.24 -14.39 -3.34
CA PRO A 142 -17.38 -12.94 -3.35
C PRO A 142 -17.77 -12.38 -1.98
N ALA A 143 -16.99 -11.42 -1.47
CA ALA A 143 -17.05 -10.96 -0.09
C ALA A 143 -18.41 -10.32 0.24
N ARG A 144 -19.07 -9.71 -0.75
CA ARG A 144 -20.43 -9.16 -0.61
C ARG A 144 -21.46 -10.23 -0.26
N GLN A 145 -21.32 -11.45 -0.78
CA GLN A 145 -22.21 -12.57 -0.45
C GLN A 145 -22.04 -13.02 1.02
N LEU A 146 -20.87 -12.77 1.61
CA LEU A 146 -20.59 -12.98 3.04
C LEU A 146 -21.05 -11.78 3.90
N GLY A 147 -21.71 -10.81 3.28
CA GLY A 147 -22.22 -9.61 3.93
C GLY A 147 -21.19 -8.51 4.13
N GLN A 148 -20.02 -8.57 3.48
CA GLN A 148 -19.07 -7.46 3.47
C GLN A 148 -19.63 -6.35 2.56
N THR A 149 -20.60 -5.60 3.09
CA THR A 149 -21.33 -4.54 2.37
C THR A 149 -21.48 -3.34 3.28
N PHE A 150 -21.55 -2.14 2.69
CA PHE A 150 -21.76 -0.90 3.44
C PHE A 150 -22.97 -1.01 4.38
N ALA A 151 -24.11 -1.49 3.89
CA ALA A 151 -25.35 -1.54 4.67
C ALA A 151 -25.26 -2.48 5.88
N LYS A 152 -24.53 -3.61 5.78
CA LYS A 152 -24.34 -4.54 6.91
C LYS A 152 -23.32 -4.00 7.90
N ILE A 153 -22.22 -3.45 7.41
CA ILE A 153 -21.14 -2.89 8.25
C ILE A 153 -21.64 -1.66 9.01
N GLN A 154 -22.40 -0.77 8.36
CA GLN A 154 -23.05 0.38 9.01
C GLN A 154 -24.03 -0.06 10.10
N ARG A 155 -24.80 -1.13 9.89
CA ARG A 155 -25.72 -1.68 10.91
C ARG A 155 -25.00 -2.21 12.15
N SER A 156 -23.77 -2.72 11.99
CA SER A 156 -22.94 -3.20 13.10
C SER A 156 -22.02 -2.14 13.71
N SER A 157 -22.01 -0.91 13.17
CA SER A 157 -21.10 0.15 13.58
C SER A 157 -21.86 1.23 14.35
N SER A 158 -21.31 1.69 15.48
CA SER A 158 -21.77 2.90 16.16
C SER A 158 -21.32 4.18 15.48
N ALA A 159 -20.29 4.11 14.62
CA ALA A 159 -19.81 5.24 13.84
C ALA A 159 -20.65 5.43 12.57
N ARG A 160 -20.93 6.68 12.21
CA ARG A 160 -21.61 7.04 10.96
C ARG A 160 -20.62 7.03 9.80
N LEU A 161 -20.63 5.96 9.02
CA LEU A 161 -19.79 5.77 7.85
C LEU A 161 -20.32 6.61 6.69
N ARG A 162 -19.40 7.13 5.87
CA ARG A 162 -19.73 7.86 4.64
C ARG A 162 -19.52 6.93 3.46
N ARG A 163 -20.55 6.70 2.65
CA ARG A 163 -20.42 5.92 1.41
C ARG A 163 -19.61 6.71 0.38
N GLY A 164 -18.81 6.03 -0.44
CA GLY A 164 -17.90 6.69 -1.37
C GLY A 164 -16.46 6.68 -0.87
N THR A 165 -15.63 7.50 -1.51
CA THR A 165 -14.26 7.80 -1.09
C THR A 165 -14.12 9.30 -0.82
N PRO A 166 -13.09 9.74 -0.09
CA PRO A 166 -12.86 11.16 0.19
C PRO A 166 -12.73 12.03 -1.07
N SER A 167 -12.08 11.52 -2.12
CA SER A 167 -11.95 12.24 -3.40
C SER A 167 -13.16 12.11 -4.33
N GLY A 168 -14.09 11.20 -4.04
CA GLY A 168 -15.20 10.85 -4.93
C GLY A 168 -14.84 9.83 -6.01
N HIS A 169 -13.56 9.42 -6.14
CA HIS A 169 -13.15 8.36 -7.06
C HIS A 169 -13.48 6.98 -6.49
N TRP A 170 -14.40 6.28 -7.16
CA TRP A 170 -14.92 4.99 -6.69
C TRP A 170 -13.85 3.89 -6.63
N LEU A 171 -13.86 3.12 -5.53
CA LEU A 171 -12.99 1.95 -5.28
C LEU A 171 -13.82 0.66 -5.21
N GLY A 172 -13.46 -0.33 -6.01
CA GLY A 172 -14.12 -1.64 -6.00
C GLY A 172 -15.64 -1.58 -6.27
N GLU A 173 -16.38 -2.53 -5.70
CA GLU A 173 -17.84 -2.64 -5.84
C GLU A 173 -18.60 -1.90 -4.73
N GLU A 174 -18.03 -1.88 -3.52
CA GLU A 174 -18.52 -1.12 -2.38
C GLU A 174 -17.34 -0.39 -1.76
N ASN A 175 -17.54 0.87 -1.38
CA ASN A 175 -16.55 1.63 -0.63
C ASN A 175 -17.22 2.62 0.31
N PHE A 176 -16.51 2.91 1.38
CA PHE A 176 -16.92 3.86 2.40
C PHE A 176 -15.72 4.30 3.20
N TYR A 177 -15.87 5.38 3.95
CA TYR A 177 -14.81 5.94 4.77
C TYR A 177 -15.37 6.57 6.04
N LEU A 178 -14.45 6.79 6.99
CA LEU A 178 -14.71 7.40 8.28
C LEU A 178 -13.58 8.40 8.53
N PRO A 179 -13.82 9.71 8.42
CA PRO A 179 -12.82 10.69 8.82
C PRO A 179 -12.62 10.64 10.34
N ASP A 180 -11.39 10.90 10.78
CA ASP A 180 -11.12 11.19 12.18
C ASP A 180 -11.02 12.71 12.43
N ASN A 181 -10.95 13.10 13.70
CA ASN A 181 -10.90 14.51 14.10
C ASN A 181 -9.49 15.14 13.93
N ARG A 182 -8.50 14.40 13.44
CA ARG A 182 -7.10 14.82 13.29
C ARG A 182 -6.69 15.02 11.82
N GLY A 183 -7.65 14.91 10.89
CA GLY A 183 -7.42 15.00 9.45
C GLY A 183 -7.08 13.64 8.80
N GLY A 184 -6.91 12.60 9.61
CA GLY A 184 -6.78 11.23 9.19
C GLY A 184 -8.14 10.55 9.03
N GLY A 185 -8.09 9.23 9.04
CA GLY A 185 -9.26 8.39 9.09
C GLY A 185 -9.03 7.07 8.39
N THR A 186 -10.13 6.52 7.93
CA THR A 186 -10.18 5.14 7.49
C THR A 186 -10.95 5.01 6.18
N VAL A 187 -10.40 4.25 5.25
CA VAL A 187 -11.02 3.91 3.96
C VAL A 187 -11.20 2.40 3.88
N TRP A 188 -12.38 1.97 3.46
CA TRP A 188 -12.70 0.58 3.20
C TRP A 188 -13.18 0.41 1.77
N PHE A 189 -12.82 -0.70 1.15
CA PHE A 189 -13.47 -1.14 -0.07
C PHE A 189 -13.61 -2.66 -0.13
N VAL A 190 -14.52 -3.10 -0.98
CA VAL A 190 -14.79 -4.49 -1.30
C VAL A 190 -14.70 -4.65 -2.82
N TYR A 191 -13.98 -5.66 -3.27
CA TYR A 191 -13.85 -5.99 -4.68
C TYR A 191 -13.79 -7.49 -4.84
N ASP A 192 -14.75 -8.08 -5.56
CA ASP A 192 -14.91 -9.52 -5.71
C ASP A 192 -14.84 -10.24 -4.33
N ARG A 193 -13.86 -11.14 -4.14
CA ARG A 193 -13.63 -11.89 -2.90
C ARG A 193 -12.69 -11.20 -1.93
N ALA A 194 -12.32 -9.94 -2.15
CA ALA A 194 -11.41 -9.20 -1.29
C ALA A 194 -12.14 -8.10 -0.49
N THR A 195 -11.73 -7.92 0.77
CA THR A 195 -12.02 -6.70 1.53
C THR A 195 -10.71 -6.04 1.93
N VAL A 196 -10.67 -4.72 1.81
CA VAL A 196 -9.50 -3.92 2.18
C VAL A 196 -9.92 -2.83 3.13
N HIS A 197 -9.07 -2.61 4.13
CA HIS A 197 -9.22 -1.62 5.17
C HIS A 197 -7.90 -0.89 5.35
N VAL A 198 -7.92 0.43 5.23
CA VAL A 198 -6.75 1.29 5.38
C VAL A 198 -7.03 2.39 6.38
N VAL A 199 -6.22 2.45 7.43
CA VAL A 199 -6.20 3.53 8.41
C VAL A 199 -4.95 4.37 8.17
N ALA A 200 -5.09 5.69 8.14
CA ALA A 200 -3.96 6.62 8.23
C ALA A 200 -4.33 7.76 9.19
N SER A 201 -3.62 7.85 10.32
CA SER A 201 -4.00 8.76 11.42
C SER A 201 -3.83 10.24 11.11
N LEU A 202 -3.02 10.60 10.10
CA LEU A 202 -2.68 11.99 9.80
C LEU A 202 -3.25 12.48 8.47
N SER A 203 -3.70 11.59 7.59
CA SER A 203 -4.15 11.98 6.25
C SER A 203 -5.12 10.96 5.68
N LEU A 204 -6.39 11.34 5.65
CA LEU A 204 -7.43 10.57 4.97
C LEU A 204 -7.13 10.41 3.46
N ARG A 205 -6.46 11.40 2.87
CA ARG A 205 -6.03 11.38 1.47
C ARG A 205 -4.92 10.36 1.20
N LEU A 206 -4.03 10.15 2.17
CA LEU A 206 -3.03 9.09 2.14
C LEU A 206 -3.69 7.71 2.27
N ALA A 207 -4.65 7.54 3.18
CA ALA A 207 -5.41 6.29 3.31
C ALA A 207 -6.07 5.91 1.98
N GLU A 208 -6.68 6.88 1.29
CA GLU A 208 -7.26 6.66 -0.03
C GLU A 208 -6.22 6.30 -1.09
N ALA A 209 -5.07 6.99 -1.12
CA ALA A 209 -3.98 6.69 -2.05
C ALA A 209 -3.43 5.27 -1.89
N ILE A 210 -3.27 4.82 -0.65
CA ILE A 210 -2.88 3.45 -0.33
C ILE A 210 -3.98 2.48 -0.78
N ALA A 211 -5.26 2.79 -0.53
CA ALA A 211 -6.36 1.93 -0.96
C ALA A 211 -6.37 1.70 -2.49
N HIS A 212 -6.08 2.73 -3.30
CA HIS A 212 -5.86 2.56 -4.75
C HIS A 212 -4.68 1.64 -5.07
N SER A 213 -3.56 1.77 -4.35
CA SER A 213 -2.41 0.86 -4.49
C SER A 213 -2.78 -0.59 -4.20
N LEU A 214 -3.59 -0.83 -3.15
CA LEU A 214 -4.02 -2.18 -2.76
C LEU A 214 -4.99 -2.78 -3.77
N LEU A 215 -5.90 -1.99 -4.35
CA LEU A 215 -6.75 -2.44 -5.46
C LEU A 215 -5.90 -2.85 -6.67
N TYR A 216 -4.91 -2.03 -7.04
CA TYR A 216 -3.98 -2.38 -8.11
C TYR A 216 -3.21 -3.68 -7.81
N ARG A 217 -2.72 -3.87 -6.58
CA ARG A 217 -2.01 -5.11 -6.15
C ARG A 217 -2.90 -6.34 -6.22
N LEU A 218 -4.18 -6.23 -5.86
CA LEU A 218 -5.16 -7.31 -6.01
C LEU A 218 -5.33 -7.70 -7.49
N LEU A 219 -5.52 -6.71 -8.36
CA LEU A 219 -5.71 -6.93 -9.80
C LEU A 219 -4.47 -7.49 -10.50
N MET A 220 -3.27 -7.09 -10.05
CA MET A 220 -1.99 -7.55 -10.60
C MET A 220 -1.44 -8.79 -9.91
N HIS A 221 -2.17 -9.38 -8.96
CA HIS A 221 -1.68 -10.53 -8.22
C HIS A 221 -1.43 -11.73 -9.17
N PRO A 222 -0.26 -12.40 -9.12
CA PRO A 222 0.09 -13.45 -10.09
C PRO A 222 -0.90 -14.62 -10.16
N LYS A 223 -1.49 -14.98 -9.02
CA LYS A 223 -2.54 -16.02 -8.93
C LYS A 223 -3.95 -15.55 -9.30
N GLN A 224 -4.13 -14.29 -9.70
CA GLN A 224 -5.45 -13.72 -10.03
C GLN A 224 -6.46 -13.97 -8.90
N VAL A 225 -6.11 -13.51 -7.69
CA VAL A 225 -6.90 -13.79 -6.46
C VAL A 225 -8.23 -13.04 -6.41
N VAL A 226 -8.49 -12.18 -7.38
CA VAL A 226 -9.76 -11.49 -7.62
C VAL A 226 -10.07 -11.50 -9.11
N MET A 227 -11.34 -11.29 -9.46
CA MET A 227 -11.75 -11.15 -10.86
C MET A 227 -10.98 -10.01 -11.56
N PRO A 228 -10.46 -10.25 -12.78
CA PRO A 228 -9.79 -9.22 -13.54
C PRO A 228 -10.77 -8.14 -14.00
N VAL A 229 -10.27 -6.92 -14.20
CA VAL A 229 -11.01 -5.85 -14.88
C VAL A 229 -10.67 -5.90 -16.37
N ALA A 230 -11.67 -5.70 -17.24
CA ALA A 230 -11.43 -5.53 -18.66
C ALA A 230 -10.61 -4.25 -18.90
N VAL A 231 -9.44 -4.40 -19.50
CA VAL A 231 -8.54 -3.29 -19.84
C VAL A 231 -8.61 -3.06 -21.34
N PRO A 232 -8.93 -1.84 -21.81
CA PRO A 232 -8.95 -1.58 -23.25
C PRO A 232 -7.55 -1.68 -23.86
N HIS A 233 -7.47 -1.86 -25.16
CA HIS A 233 -6.19 -1.80 -25.86
C HIS A 233 -5.72 -0.34 -25.91
N ILE A 234 -4.51 -0.08 -25.43
CA ILE A 234 -3.93 1.27 -25.42
C ILE A 234 -2.80 1.33 -26.43
N ALA A 235 -2.88 2.29 -27.34
CA ALA A 235 -1.78 2.65 -28.23
C ALA A 235 -1.17 3.98 -27.79
N VAL A 236 0.17 4.03 -27.72
CA VAL A 236 0.94 5.25 -27.52
C VAL A 236 1.77 5.50 -28.77
N GLU A 237 1.67 6.69 -29.36
CA GLU A 237 2.34 7.01 -30.63
C GLU A 237 2.06 5.94 -31.72
N GLY A 238 0.82 5.45 -31.78
CA GLY A 238 0.38 4.42 -32.73
C GLY A 238 0.91 3.00 -32.44
N ARG A 239 1.64 2.78 -31.34
CA ARG A 239 2.14 1.45 -30.94
C ARG A 239 1.36 0.91 -29.75
N LEU A 240 0.85 -0.32 -29.87
CA LEU A 240 0.14 -0.99 -28.79
C LEU A 240 1.07 -1.26 -27.59
N LEU A 241 0.58 -0.92 -26.40
CA LEU A 241 1.26 -1.26 -25.15
C LEU A 241 1.02 -2.72 -24.77
N PRO A 242 2.01 -3.39 -24.14
CA PRO A 242 1.77 -4.67 -23.48
C PRO A 242 0.70 -4.54 -22.42
N GLN A 243 -0.17 -5.55 -22.27
CA GLN A 243 -1.20 -5.55 -21.22
C GLN A 243 -0.62 -5.84 -19.82
N ALA A 244 0.61 -6.34 -19.73
CA ALA A 244 1.25 -6.63 -18.45
C ALA A 244 1.46 -5.34 -17.63
N GLY A 245 0.93 -5.30 -16.41
CA GLY A 245 1.00 -4.14 -15.52
C GLY A 245 0.02 -3.02 -15.87
N LEU A 246 -0.78 -3.15 -16.92
CA LEU A 246 -1.84 -2.20 -17.24
C LEU A 246 -3.13 -2.67 -16.58
N THR A 247 -3.84 -1.74 -15.92
CA THR A 247 -5.18 -2.03 -15.40
C THR A 247 -6.03 -0.78 -15.31
N MET A 248 -7.31 -0.97 -15.02
CA MET A 248 -8.24 0.12 -14.77
C MET A 248 -8.53 0.27 -13.29
N LEU A 249 -8.35 1.47 -12.76
CA LEU A 249 -8.85 1.86 -11.44
C LEU A 249 -10.07 2.75 -11.63
N GLY A 250 -11.27 2.18 -11.53
CA GLY A 250 -12.49 2.84 -11.98
C GLY A 250 -12.47 3.01 -13.50
N ASN A 251 -12.54 4.25 -13.99
CA ASN A 251 -12.50 4.59 -15.42
C ASN A 251 -11.12 5.03 -15.94
N VAL A 252 -10.07 4.95 -15.12
CA VAL A 252 -8.74 5.48 -15.45
C VAL A 252 -7.78 4.32 -15.66
N VAL A 253 -7.11 4.29 -16.82
CA VAL A 253 -6.02 3.35 -17.08
C VAL A 253 -4.78 3.81 -16.35
N VAL A 254 -4.24 2.93 -15.52
CA VAL A 254 -2.99 3.15 -14.79
C VAL A 254 -1.93 2.15 -15.23
N ALA A 255 -0.67 2.58 -15.19
CA ALA A 255 0.46 1.74 -15.56
C ALA A 255 1.75 2.19 -14.83
N PRO A 256 2.73 1.29 -14.64
CA PRO A 256 4.07 1.66 -14.20
C PRO A 256 4.71 2.69 -15.14
N THR A 257 5.46 3.67 -14.62
CA THR A 257 6.10 4.69 -15.48
C THR A 257 7.07 4.09 -16.50
N SER A 258 7.67 2.93 -16.21
CA SER A 258 8.57 2.21 -17.10
C SER A 258 7.96 1.85 -18.45
N VAL A 259 6.63 1.74 -18.58
CA VAL A 259 5.98 1.46 -19.87
C VAL A 259 6.18 2.57 -20.90
N LEU A 260 6.55 3.78 -20.45
CA LEU A 260 6.80 4.93 -21.32
C LEU A 260 8.23 5.01 -21.86
N ARG A 261 9.18 4.23 -21.30
CA ARG A 261 10.60 4.24 -21.74
C ARG A 261 10.80 3.96 -23.23
N PRO A 262 10.08 3.02 -23.87
CA PRO A 262 10.22 2.75 -25.30
C PRO A 262 9.87 3.94 -26.22
N PHE A 263 9.27 4.99 -25.68
CA PHE A 263 8.86 6.20 -26.42
C PHE A 263 9.85 7.38 -26.27
N GLY A 264 11.09 7.07 -25.86
CA GLY A 264 12.14 8.08 -25.67
C GLY A 264 12.00 8.87 -24.37
N VAL A 265 11.23 8.35 -23.42
CA VAL A 265 11.07 8.96 -22.08
C VAL A 265 12.20 8.48 -21.18
N GLN A 266 12.96 9.43 -20.64
CA GLN A 266 13.97 9.20 -19.62
C GLN A 266 13.35 9.37 -18.23
N ALA A 267 13.75 8.53 -17.28
CA ALA A 267 13.27 8.58 -15.90
C ALA A 267 14.43 8.84 -14.93
N GLN A 268 14.29 9.88 -14.12
CA GLN A 268 15.15 10.14 -12.98
C GLN A 268 14.38 9.83 -11.69
N VAL A 269 14.92 8.94 -10.87
CA VAL A 269 14.29 8.51 -9.62
C VAL A 269 15.00 9.17 -8.45
N THR A 270 14.23 9.80 -7.56
CA THR A 270 14.71 10.28 -6.26
C THR A 270 14.01 9.47 -5.18
N ARG A 271 14.77 8.67 -4.44
CA ARG A 271 14.24 7.79 -3.38
C ARG A 271 15.04 7.99 -2.10
N THR A 272 14.37 8.45 -1.06
CA THR A 272 14.86 8.59 0.32
C THR A 272 13.85 7.97 1.28
N SER A 273 14.11 8.00 2.59
CA SER A 273 13.13 7.58 3.61
C SER A 273 11.87 8.46 3.63
N GLU A 274 11.97 9.71 3.21
CA GLU A 274 10.89 10.71 3.27
C GLU A 274 10.19 10.92 1.92
N LEU A 275 10.90 10.66 0.81
CA LEU A 275 10.43 10.99 -0.52
C LEU A 275 10.66 9.84 -1.49
N TRP A 276 9.65 9.53 -2.29
CA TRP A 276 9.84 8.80 -3.54
C TRP A 276 9.20 9.59 -4.67
N ALA A 277 10.05 10.17 -5.52
CA ALA A 277 9.65 10.91 -6.70
C ALA A 277 10.25 10.31 -7.97
N VAL A 278 9.53 10.42 -9.08
CA VAL A 278 10.02 10.11 -10.43
C VAL A 278 9.80 11.32 -11.32
N THR A 279 10.88 11.80 -11.94
CA THR A 279 10.82 12.82 -12.99
C THR A 279 11.01 12.14 -14.34
N LEU A 280 9.97 12.18 -15.16
CA LEU A 280 9.97 11.70 -16.53
C LEU A 280 10.26 12.88 -17.46
N ARG A 281 11.10 12.66 -18.48
CA ARG A 281 11.47 13.71 -19.45
C ARG A 281 11.50 13.18 -20.87
N ARG A 282 11.00 13.98 -21.81
CA ARG A 282 11.08 13.76 -23.26
C ARG A 282 11.34 15.11 -23.94
N GLY A 283 12.57 15.31 -24.42
CA GLY A 283 13.02 16.62 -24.90
C GLY A 283 12.90 17.68 -23.79
N ASP A 284 12.19 18.77 -24.07
CA ASP A 284 11.95 19.86 -23.12
C ASP A 284 10.72 19.65 -22.23
N ARG A 285 9.90 18.64 -22.51
CA ARG A 285 8.74 18.30 -21.68
C ARG A 285 9.15 17.39 -20.54
N TRP A 286 8.65 17.69 -19.35
CA TRP A 286 8.89 16.88 -18.17
C TRP A 286 7.65 16.80 -17.28
N VAL A 287 7.57 15.70 -16.52
CA VAL A 287 6.54 15.43 -15.54
C VAL A 287 7.20 14.82 -14.30
N GLN A 288 7.01 15.44 -13.14
CA GLN A 288 7.43 14.92 -11.85
C GLN A 288 6.21 14.48 -11.06
N VAL A 289 6.26 13.24 -10.58
CA VAL A 289 5.25 12.61 -9.72
C VAL A 289 5.88 12.10 -8.43
N GLU A 290 5.07 12.00 -7.39
CA GLU A 290 5.48 11.53 -6.06
C GLU A 290 4.58 10.38 -5.60
N ALA A 291 5.15 9.40 -4.92
CA ALA A 291 4.41 8.30 -4.32
C ALA A 291 3.31 8.80 -3.38
N PHE A 292 2.12 8.22 -3.52
CA PHE A 292 0.87 8.63 -2.87
C PHE A 292 0.42 10.07 -3.18
N GLY A 293 1.02 10.70 -4.19
CA GLY A 293 0.69 12.03 -4.67
C GLY A 293 -0.53 12.03 -5.59
N TRP A 294 -1.33 13.10 -5.50
CA TRP A 294 -2.51 13.35 -6.33
C TRP A 294 -2.30 14.48 -7.36
N ARG A 295 -1.06 14.93 -7.49
CA ARG A 295 -0.68 16.03 -8.37
C ARG A 295 0.61 15.66 -9.06
N ALA A 296 0.80 16.19 -10.26
CA ALA A 296 2.07 16.12 -10.97
C ALA A 296 2.53 17.53 -11.29
N ARG A 297 3.82 17.79 -11.13
CA ARG A 297 4.45 19.01 -11.63
C ARG A 297 4.89 18.75 -13.07
N THR A 298 4.69 19.71 -13.95
CA THR A 298 5.06 19.57 -15.37
C THR A 298 5.82 20.80 -15.84
N SER A 299 6.42 20.73 -17.03
CA SER A 299 6.98 21.88 -17.72
C SER A 299 5.99 23.05 -17.94
N GLN A 300 4.68 22.80 -17.83
CA GLN A 300 3.62 23.80 -18.05
C GLN A 300 2.89 24.22 -16.77
N GLY A 301 3.29 23.69 -15.61
CA GLY A 301 2.63 23.93 -14.33
C GLY A 301 2.17 22.64 -13.64
N GLU A 302 1.40 22.78 -12.57
CA GLU A 302 0.93 21.66 -11.76
C GLU A 302 -0.46 21.20 -12.20
N ILE A 303 -0.63 19.89 -12.40
CA ILE A 303 -1.91 19.26 -12.78
C ILE A 303 -2.43 18.38 -11.65
N ALA A 304 -3.76 18.32 -11.49
CA ALA A 304 -4.41 17.35 -10.64
C ALA A 304 -4.52 16.01 -11.37
N LEU A 305 -4.18 14.91 -10.68
CA LEU A 305 -4.24 13.58 -11.22
C LEU A 305 -5.61 12.94 -10.93
N GLU A 306 -6.15 12.22 -11.92
CA GLU A 306 -7.41 11.50 -11.79
C GLU A 306 -7.29 10.31 -10.82
N ARG A 307 -6.07 9.75 -10.67
CA ARG A 307 -5.75 8.71 -9.68
C ARG A 307 -4.44 9.05 -8.97
N PRO A 308 -4.29 8.61 -7.72
CA PRO A 308 -3.05 8.81 -7.01
C PRO A 308 -1.95 8.00 -7.66
N VAL A 309 -0.74 8.54 -7.58
CA VAL A 309 0.48 7.80 -7.92
C VAL A 309 0.82 6.91 -6.74
N PHE A 310 1.32 5.69 -6.97
CA PHE A 310 1.71 4.82 -5.87
C PHE A 310 2.82 3.84 -6.25
N PRO A 311 3.63 3.39 -5.28
CA PRO A 311 4.65 2.39 -5.52
C PRO A 311 4.11 1.00 -5.82
N TYR A 312 4.74 0.34 -6.79
CA TYR A 312 4.56 -1.08 -7.06
C TYR A 312 5.81 -1.68 -7.70
N SER A 313 6.34 -2.75 -7.11
CA SER A 313 7.44 -3.55 -7.67
C SER A 313 8.66 -2.72 -8.12
N GLY A 314 9.03 -1.70 -7.34
CA GLY A 314 10.19 -0.84 -7.62
C GLY A 314 9.96 0.29 -8.64
N ASP A 315 8.72 0.49 -9.10
CA ASP A 315 8.30 1.58 -9.99
C ASP A 315 7.17 2.40 -9.34
N LEU A 316 6.83 3.54 -9.92
CA LEU A 316 5.59 4.27 -9.62
C LEU A 316 4.54 3.95 -10.68
N VAL A 317 3.32 3.66 -10.23
CA VAL A 317 2.15 3.50 -11.09
C VAL A 317 1.45 4.85 -11.19
N VAL A 318 1.10 5.26 -12.40
CA VAL A 318 0.54 6.58 -12.71
C VAL A 318 -0.71 6.48 -13.59
N PRO A 319 -1.60 7.50 -13.61
CA PRO A 319 -2.60 7.66 -14.66
C PRO A 319 -1.92 7.80 -16.03
N LEU A 320 -1.99 6.75 -16.85
CA LEU A 320 -1.14 6.60 -18.02
C LEU A 320 -1.35 7.75 -19.02
N ARG A 321 -2.61 8.06 -19.34
CA ARG A 321 -2.96 9.11 -20.31
C ARG A 321 -2.42 10.47 -19.89
N GLN A 322 -2.75 10.92 -18.68
CA GLN A 322 -2.37 12.27 -18.20
C GLN A 322 -0.85 12.45 -18.20
N VAL A 323 -0.09 11.44 -17.75
CA VAL A 323 1.37 11.51 -17.71
C VAL A 323 1.98 11.46 -19.11
N ALA A 324 1.48 10.58 -20.00
CA ALA A 324 1.97 10.48 -21.36
C ALA A 324 1.70 11.76 -22.17
N GLU A 325 0.49 12.32 -22.10
CA GLU A 325 0.12 13.56 -22.81
C GLU A 325 0.92 14.77 -22.31
N ALA A 326 1.21 14.85 -21.01
CA ALA A 326 2.08 15.90 -20.46
C ALA A 326 3.53 15.77 -20.96
N LEU A 327 3.98 14.57 -21.35
CA LEU A 327 5.24 14.31 -22.05
C LEU A 327 5.15 14.51 -23.58
N GLY A 328 4.00 14.96 -24.08
CA GLY A 328 3.74 15.17 -25.50
C GLY A 328 3.59 13.89 -26.30
N LEU A 329 3.15 12.80 -25.66
CA LEU A 329 2.80 11.56 -26.34
C LEU A 329 1.30 11.51 -26.63
N THR A 330 0.93 10.94 -27.76
CA THR A 330 -0.47 10.70 -28.14
C THR A 330 -0.93 9.35 -27.60
N VAL A 331 -2.06 9.33 -26.89
CA VAL A 331 -2.66 8.10 -26.32
C VAL A 331 -4.02 7.82 -26.95
N GLN A 332 -4.17 6.64 -27.54
CA GLN A 332 -5.41 6.18 -28.17
C GLN A 332 -5.95 4.95 -27.45
N VAL A 333 -7.26 4.94 -27.23
CA VAL A 333 -7.99 3.78 -26.69
C VAL A 333 -8.65 3.09 -27.89
N GLN A 334 -8.41 1.79 -28.03
CA GLN A 334 -8.95 0.95 -29.09
C GLN A 334 -9.97 -0.03 -28.55
#